data_AF-A0A0N4YQI8-F1
#
_entry.id   AF-A0A0N4YQI8-F1
#
_cell.length_a   1.000
_cell.length_b   1.000
_cell.length_c   1.000
_cell.angle_alpha   90.00
_cell.angle_beta   90.00
_cell.angle_gamma   90.00
#
_symmetry.space_group_name_H-M   'P 1'
#
loop_
_entity.id
_entity.type
_entity.pdbx_description
1 polymer ?
#
loop_
_entity_poly.entity_id
_entity_poly.type
_entity_poly.pdbx_seq_one_letter_code
_entity_poly.pdbx_strand_id
1 'polypeptide(L)'
;MMQKLEVEKLRATLELHVAKHLDIRWTIPTMNLEGLVPVGALLSSVSLLKQLVLPAISLDISVNGTPYLSEDDISVGIGEIVLIRVAVISSLEYDFDGIITLECYQEISNYFGTVDKSENLVIIGQRKVPFVVPKSPPHISTSTPTCELSFRIMFRVEGVHKIRPQIVSRRASESLFSDEIFVSPVGFSVSTKAH
;
A
#
# COMPACT_ATOMS: atom_id res chain seq x y z
N MET A 1 -6.76 32.41 -18.80
CA MET A 1 -5.36 32.57 -19.28
C MET A 1 -4.35 32.54 -18.12
N MET A 2 -4.67 33.13 -16.96
CA MET A 2 -3.81 33.16 -15.75
C MET A 2 -3.52 31.77 -15.15
N GLN A 3 -4.52 30.87 -15.08
CA GLN A 3 -4.33 29.49 -14.62
C GLN A 3 -3.31 28.68 -15.45
N LYS A 4 -3.23 28.91 -16.76
CA LYS A 4 -2.31 28.15 -17.64
C LYS A 4 -0.84 28.49 -17.35
N LEU A 5 -0.57 29.74 -16.99
CA LEU A 5 0.79 30.19 -16.65
C LEU A 5 1.25 29.65 -15.29
N GLU A 6 0.34 29.62 -14.31
CA GLU A 6 0.62 29.06 -12.99
C GLU A 6 0.83 27.55 -13.04
N VAL A 7 0.01 26.83 -13.83
CA VAL A 7 0.18 25.39 -14.08
C VAL A 7 1.51 25.10 -14.76
N GLU A 8 1.92 25.91 -15.74
CA GLU A 8 3.21 25.73 -16.42
C GLU A 8 4.41 25.99 -15.50
N LYS A 9 4.30 26.98 -14.62
CA LYS A 9 5.31 27.27 -13.60
C LYS A 9 5.42 26.14 -12.58
N LEU A 10 4.30 25.57 -12.16
CA LEU A 10 4.26 24.42 -11.26
C LEU A 10 4.88 23.18 -11.93
N ARG A 11 4.53 22.92 -13.20
CA ARG A 11 5.09 21.83 -14.02
C ARG A 11 6.61 21.92 -14.11
N ALA A 12 7.15 23.10 -14.44
CA ALA A 12 8.59 23.32 -14.52
C ALA A 12 9.30 23.12 -13.17
N THR A 13 8.65 23.49 -12.07
CA THR A 13 9.21 23.31 -10.72
C THR A 13 9.27 21.83 -10.32
N LEU A 14 8.23 21.07 -10.64
CA LEU A 14 8.18 19.62 -10.40
C LEU A 14 9.17 18.87 -11.30
N GLU A 15 9.29 19.24 -12.57
CA GLU A 15 10.31 18.71 -13.48
C GLU A 15 11.72 18.88 -12.93
N LEU A 16 12.05 20.08 -12.45
CA LEU A 16 13.36 20.36 -11.87
C LEU A 16 13.61 19.55 -10.59
N HIS A 17 12.60 19.43 -9.72
CA HIS A 17 12.70 18.66 -8.49
C HIS A 17 12.94 17.18 -8.76
N VAL A 18 12.16 16.59 -9.68
CA VAL A 18 12.25 15.17 -10.03
C VAL A 18 13.53 14.87 -10.80
N ALA A 19 13.97 15.75 -11.71
CA ALA A 19 15.27 15.63 -12.40
C ALA A 19 16.45 15.63 -11.41
N LYS A 20 16.37 16.42 -10.34
CA LYS A 20 17.42 16.46 -9.31
C LYS A 20 17.50 15.15 -8.52
N HIS A 21 16.39 14.45 -8.34
CA HIS A 21 16.35 13.16 -7.64
C HIS A 21 16.63 11.96 -8.55
N LEU A 22 16.31 12.07 -9.85
CA LEU A 22 16.56 11.06 -10.88
C LEU A 22 17.71 11.51 -11.80
N ASP A 23 18.97 11.30 -11.40
CA ASP A 23 20.15 11.56 -12.25
C ASP A 23 20.31 10.47 -13.34
N ILE A 24 19.31 10.34 -14.21
CA ILE A 24 19.34 9.38 -15.32
C ILE A 24 20.03 10.05 -16.52
N ARG A 25 21.24 9.59 -16.82
CA ARG A 25 22.04 10.05 -17.96
C ARG A 25 21.94 9.08 -19.12
N TRP A 26 21.83 9.61 -20.33
CA TRP A 26 22.00 8.84 -21.55
C TRP A 26 23.32 9.22 -22.20
N THR A 27 23.95 8.25 -22.85
CA THR A 27 25.18 8.44 -23.61
C THR A 27 25.06 7.71 -24.94
N ILE A 28 25.42 8.37 -26.04
CA ILE A 28 25.60 7.75 -27.36
C ILE A 28 27.11 7.76 -27.67
N PRO A 29 27.82 6.65 -27.39
CA PRO A 29 29.29 6.62 -27.42
C PRO A 29 29.87 6.88 -28.81
N THR A 30 29.17 6.44 -29.86
CA THR A 30 29.60 6.60 -31.26
C THR A 30 29.58 8.04 -31.74
N MET A 31 28.81 8.91 -31.08
CA MET A 31 28.70 10.33 -31.39
C MET A 31 29.30 11.22 -30.30
N ASN A 32 29.86 10.63 -29.24
CA ASN A 32 30.36 11.31 -28.05
C ASN A 32 29.33 12.31 -27.46
N LEU A 33 28.05 11.91 -27.49
CA LEU A 33 26.95 12.70 -26.95
C LEU A 33 26.56 12.16 -25.58
N GLU A 34 26.36 13.05 -24.63
CA GLU A 34 25.79 12.75 -23.32
C GLU A 34 24.73 13.79 -22.97
N GLY A 35 23.75 13.39 -22.18
CA GLY A 35 22.69 14.28 -21.73
C GLY A 35 21.86 13.69 -20.61
N LEU A 36 21.02 14.54 -20.01
CA LEU A 36 20.03 14.12 -19.03
C LEU A 36 18.76 13.64 -19.76
N VAL A 37 18.13 12.60 -19.25
CA VAL A 37 16.84 12.14 -19.76
C VAL A 37 15.76 13.16 -19.39
N PRO A 38 15.04 13.75 -20.36
CA PRO A 38 13.98 14.70 -20.06
C PRO A 38 12.82 14.01 -19.34
N VAL A 39 12.66 14.34 -18.06
CA VAL A 39 11.59 13.82 -17.17
C VAL A 39 10.20 14.38 -17.47
N GLY A 40 10.07 15.36 -18.37
CA GLY A 40 8.76 15.94 -18.69
C GLY A 40 7.75 14.95 -19.26
N ALA A 41 8.21 14.02 -20.11
CA ALA A 41 7.36 12.93 -20.62
C ALA A 41 7.02 11.91 -19.53
N LEU A 42 7.95 11.67 -18.60
CA LEU A 42 7.75 10.80 -17.45
C LEU A 42 6.69 11.36 -16.50
N LEU A 43 6.72 12.67 -16.23
CA LEU A 43 5.71 13.38 -15.42
C LEU A 43 4.37 13.58 -16.13
N SER A 44 4.31 13.39 -17.46
CA SER A 44 3.04 13.36 -18.18
C SER A 44 2.26 12.05 -17.96
N SER A 45 2.94 11.00 -17.47
CA SER A 45 2.33 9.72 -17.15
C SER A 45 1.69 9.76 -15.76
N VAL A 46 0.36 9.66 -15.72
CA VAL A 46 -0.41 9.58 -14.48
C VAL A 46 -0.01 8.37 -13.63
N SER A 47 0.39 7.25 -14.26
CA SER A 47 0.85 6.06 -13.54
C SER A 47 2.21 6.27 -12.87
N LEU A 48 3.14 6.97 -13.51
CA LEU A 48 4.43 7.29 -12.91
C LEU A 48 4.29 8.35 -11.81
N LEU A 49 3.43 9.35 -12.00
CA LEU A 49 3.09 10.30 -10.95
C LEU A 49 2.52 9.58 -9.71
N LYS A 50 1.62 8.61 -9.91
CA LYS A 50 1.11 7.76 -8.82
C LYS A 50 2.19 6.91 -8.14
N GLN A 51 3.24 6.52 -8.87
CA GLN A 51 4.40 5.82 -8.31
C GLN A 51 5.39 6.76 -7.60
N LEU A 52 5.39 8.06 -7.93
CA LEU A 52 6.22 9.10 -7.32
C LEU A 52 5.56 9.74 -6.08
N VAL A 53 4.23 9.67 -5.98
CA VAL A 53 3.51 10.06 -4.76
C VAL A 53 3.79 9.00 -3.71
N LEU A 54 4.61 9.35 -2.72
CA LEU A 54 4.69 8.57 -1.49
C LEU A 54 3.30 8.62 -0.84
N PRO A 55 2.63 7.47 -0.64
CA PRO A 55 1.38 7.45 0.09
C PRO A 55 1.61 8.03 1.49
N ALA A 56 0.62 8.76 2.00
CA ALA A 56 0.69 9.35 3.34
C ALA A 56 0.77 8.27 4.43
N ILE A 57 0.18 7.10 4.14
CA ILE A 57 0.25 5.90 4.98
C ILE A 57 0.55 4.69 4.11
N SER A 58 1.51 3.89 4.54
CA SER A 58 1.79 2.55 4.01
C SER A 58 1.53 1.49 5.07
N LEU A 59 0.99 0.35 4.66
CA LEU A 59 0.78 -0.80 5.53
C LEU A 59 1.66 -1.96 5.09
N ASP A 60 2.59 -2.34 5.96
CA ASP A 60 3.40 -3.54 5.80
C ASP A 60 2.70 -4.71 6.49
N ILE A 61 2.70 -5.87 5.83
CA ILE A 61 2.01 -7.05 6.34
C ILE A 61 3.03 -8.17 6.53
N SER A 62 2.94 -8.89 7.65
CA SER A 62 3.61 -10.17 7.83
C SER A 62 2.62 -11.25 8.22
N VAL A 63 2.89 -12.46 7.74
CA VAL A 63 2.06 -13.65 7.96
C VAL A 63 2.89 -14.69 8.69
N ASN A 64 2.41 -15.13 9.85
CA ASN A 64 3.10 -16.09 10.73
C ASN A 64 4.55 -15.68 11.07
N GLY A 65 4.83 -14.37 11.10
CA GLY A 65 6.16 -13.81 11.39
C GLY A 65 7.03 -13.55 10.16
N THR A 66 6.60 -13.97 8.96
CA THR A 66 7.33 -13.74 7.72
C THR A 66 6.76 -12.51 7.00
N PRO A 67 7.57 -11.48 6.70
CA PRO A 67 7.13 -10.33 5.90
C PRO A 67 6.58 -10.79 4.55
N TYR A 68 5.39 -10.32 4.19
CA TYR A 68 4.77 -10.62 2.92
C TYR A 68 5.26 -9.62 1.88
N LEU A 69 6.23 -10.05 1.08
CA LEU A 69 6.85 -9.26 0.02
C LEU A 69 6.53 -9.80 -1.39
N SER A 70 5.88 -10.97 -1.47
CA SER A 70 5.58 -11.64 -2.73
C SER A 70 4.16 -11.35 -3.21
N GLU A 71 3.90 -11.54 -4.51
CA GLU A 71 2.55 -11.60 -5.08
C GLU A 71 1.96 -13.03 -5.00
N ASP A 72 2.75 -14.02 -4.54
CA ASP A 72 2.33 -15.41 -4.48
C ASP A 72 1.35 -15.70 -3.33
N ASP A 73 0.37 -16.56 -3.60
CA ASP A 73 -0.60 -17.01 -2.61
C ASP A 73 0.05 -17.88 -1.52
N ILE A 74 -0.26 -17.58 -0.26
CA ILE A 74 0.15 -18.39 0.89
C ILE A 74 -0.79 -19.59 1.00
N SER A 75 -0.23 -20.80 0.95
CA SER A 75 -1.02 -22.03 1.12
C SER A 75 -1.34 -22.27 2.59
N VAL A 76 -2.63 -22.43 2.91
CA VAL A 76 -3.11 -22.66 4.28
C VAL A 76 -4.23 -23.69 4.33
N GLY A 77 -4.35 -24.40 5.45
CA GLY A 77 -5.44 -25.33 5.71
C GLY A 77 -6.74 -24.62 6.12
N ILE A 78 -7.90 -25.19 5.75
CA ILE A 78 -9.15 -24.82 6.43
C ILE A 78 -9.00 -25.06 7.93
N GLY A 79 -9.44 -24.10 8.75
CA GLY A 79 -9.35 -24.22 10.20
C GLY A 79 -7.98 -23.88 10.77
N GLU A 80 -6.96 -23.66 9.93
CA GLU A 80 -5.63 -23.25 10.39
C GLU A 80 -5.67 -21.81 10.92
N ILE A 81 -5.05 -21.60 12.10
CA ILE A 81 -4.95 -20.28 12.70
C ILE A 81 -3.74 -19.57 12.11
N VAL A 82 -3.99 -18.50 11.36
CA VAL A 82 -2.95 -17.66 10.77
C VAL A 82 -2.83 -16.36 11.55
N LEU A 83 -1.60 -15.96 11.86
CA LEU A 83 -1.30 -14.67 12.48
C LEU A 83 -0.94 -13.66 11.40
N ILE A 84 -1.78 -12.64 11.22
CA ILE A 84 -1.48 -11.48 10.37
C ILE A 84 -1.02 -10.35 11.29
N ARG A 85 0.16 -9.80 11.04
CA ARG A 85 0.61 -8.56 11.66
C ARG A 85 0.61 -7.45 10.62
N VAL A 86 0.05 -6.31 10.98
CA VAL A 86 -0.04 -5.12 10.15
C VAL A 86 0.77 -4.01 10.82
N ALA A 87 1.80 -3.56 10.13
CA ALA A 87 2.67 -2.47 10.54
C ALA A 87 2.24 -1.19 9.81
N VAL A 88 1.93 -0.13 10.56
CA VAL A 88 1.54 1.17 10.01
C VAL A 88 2.77 2.06 9.91
N ILE A 89 3.06 2.52 8.70
CA ILE A 89 4.10 3.49 8.39
C ILE A 89 3.40 4.76 7.95
N SER A 90 3.68 5.89 8.60
CA SER A 90 3.07 7.17 8.26
C SER A 90 4.13 8.22 7.98
N SER A 91 3.88 9.03 6.97
CA SER A 91 4.64 10.24 6.63
C SER A 91 3.89 11.53 6.98
N LEU A 92 2.81 11.42 7.76
CA LEU A 92 1.98 12.55 8.16
C LEU A 92 2.72 13.45 9.17
N GLU A 93 2.46 14.76 9.05
CA GLU A 93 2.98 15.81 9.95
C GLU A 93 2.15 15.98 11.23
N TYR A 94 1.07 15.22 11.37
CA TYR A 94 0.14 15.25 12.50
C TYR A 94 -0.10 13.85 13.08
N ASP A 95 -0.60 13.80 14.31
CA ASP A 95 -0.97 12.54 14.96
C ASP A 95 -2.21 11.96 14.28
N PHE A 96 -2.14 10.70 13.85
CA PHE A 96 -3.22 10.03 13.16
C PHE A 96 -3.76 8.88 13.99
N ASP A 97 -5.08 8.88 14.23
CA ASP A 97 -5.76 7.83 14.98
C ASP A 97 -6.93 7.24 14.20
N GLY A 98 -7.08 5.93 14.29
CA GLY A 98 -8.03 5.20 13.44
C GLY A 98 -8.37 3.81 13.98
N ILE A 99 -9.09 3.07 13.15
CA ILE A 99 -9.45 1.68 13.36
C ILE A 99 -8.99 0.90 12.14
N ILE A 100 -8.26 -0.20 12.34
CA ILE A 100 -7.93 -1.16 11.28
C ILE A 100 -8.87 -2.36 11.39
N THR A 101 -9.41 -2.75 10.25
CA THR A 101 -10.18 -3.98 10.02
C THR A 101 -9.52 -4.80 8.91
N LEU A 102 -9.82 -6.09 8.84
CA LEU A 102 -9.43 -6.93 7.71
C LEU A 102 -10.67 -7.21 6.85
N GLU A 103 -10.57 -6.90 5.57
CA GLU A 103 -11.55 -7.28 4.55
C GLU A 103 -11.06 -8.54 3.84
N CYS A 104 -11.98 -9.43 3.47
CA CYS A 104 -11.67 -10.66 2.75
C CYS A 104 -12.46 -10.73 1.45
N TYR A 105 -11.74 -10.91 0.36
CA TYR A 105 -12.30 -11.11 -0.96
C TYR A 105 -12.00 -12.53 -1.43
N GLN A 106 -12.92 -13.13 -2.17
CA GLN A 106 -12.69 -14.41 -2.82
C GLN A 106 -12.59 -14.21 -4.33
N GLU A 107 -11.57 -14.80 -4.94
CA GLU A 107 -11.45 -14.85 -6.39
C GLU A 107 -12.22 -16.06 -6.93
N ILE A 108 -13.26 -15.79 -7.70
CA ILE A 108 -14.14 -16.83 -8.26
C ILE A 108 -13.60 -17.30 -9.63
N SER A 109 -12.93 -16.41 -10.38
CA SER A 109 -12.10 -16.69 -11.58
C SER A 109 -11.49 -15.40 -12.12
N ASN A 110 -10.40 -15.48 -12.91
CA ASN A 110 -9.65 -14.33 -13.45
C ASN A 110 -10.48 -13.28 -14.23
N TYR A 111 -11.73 -13.58 -14.59
CA TYR A 111 -12.60 -12.71 -15.39
C TYR A 111 -13.86 -12.19 -14.67
N PHE A 112 -14.21 -12.75 -13.51
CA PHE A 112 -15.46 -12.39 -12.81
C PHE A 112 -15.27 -11.43 -11.62
N GLY A 113 -14.04 -10.95 -11.41
CA GLY A 113 -13.71 -10.01 -10.35
C GLY A 113 -13.65 -10.64 -8.96
N THR A 114 -13.38 -9.81 -7.97
CA THR A 114 -13.36 -10.18 -6.55
C THR A 114 -14.75 -9.97 -5.93
N VAL A 115 -15.20 -10.95 -5.15
CA VAL A 115 -16.46 -10.82 -4.38
C VAL A 115 -16.13 -10.70 -2.90
N ASP A 116 -16.72 -9.71 -2.22
CA ASP A 116 -16.62 -9.62 -0.76
C ASP A 116 -17.22 -10.89 -0.13
N LYS A 117 -16.36 -11.62 0.57
CA LYS A 117 -16.66 -12.87 1.25
C LYS A 117 -16.08 -12.86 2.65
N SER A 118 -16.19 -11.71 3.32
CA SER A 118 -15.79 -11.54 4.72
C SER A 118 -16.45 -12.54 5.69
N GLU A 119 -17.57 -13.17 5.30
CA GLU A 119 -18.22 -14.29 6.01
C GLU A 119 -17.41 -15.60 6.06
N ASN A 120 -16.51 -15.81 5.09
CA ASN A 120 -15.64 -16.98 5.00
C ASN A 120 -14.40 -16.85 5.90
N LEU A 121 -14.09 -15.62 6.34
CA LEU A 121 -12.99 -15.30 7.23
C LEU A 121 -13.48 -15.19 8.68
N VAL A 122 -12.93 -16.01 9.57
CA VAL A 122 -13.14 -15.88 11.01
C VAL A 122 -11.97 -15.11 11.59
N ILE A 123 -12.22 -13.89 12.07
CA ILE A 123 -11.27 -13.16 12.91
C ILE A 123 -11.49 -13.59 14.36
N ILE A 124 -10.45 -14.14 14.97
CA ILE A 124 -10.42 -14.61 16.35
C ILE A 124 -10.05 -13.42 17.26
N GLY A 125 -10.99 -12.96 18.07
CA GLY A 125 -10.81 -11.82 18.97
C GLY A 125 -11.39 -10.53 18.40
N GLN A 126 -10.63 -9.43 18.46
CA GLN A 126 -11.10 -8.11 18.04
C GLN A 126 -11.06 -7.97 16.51
N ARG A 127 -12.21 -7.65 15.91
CA ARG A 127 -12.32 -7.37 14.47
C ARG A 127 -11.92 -5.96 14.08
N LYS A 128 -12.10 -5.01 15.01
CA LYS A 128 -11.85 -3.58 14.86
C LYS A 128 -10.76 -3.22 15.86
N VAL A 129 -9.53 -3.06 15.39
CA VAL A 129 -8.39 -2.79 16.26
C VAL A 129 -8.05 -1.30 16.16
N PRO A 130 -8.17 -0.54 17.25
CA PRO A 130 -7.81 0.86 17.23
C PRO A 130 -6.30 1.04 17.24
N PHE A 131 -5.83 2.12 16.60
CA PHE A 131 -4.41 2.44 16.56
C PHE A 131 -4.19 3.95 16.59
N VAL A 132 -2.99 4.34 16.98
CA VAL A 132 -2.52 5.73 16.98
C VAL A 132 -1.11 5.73 16.44
N VAL A 133 -0.84 6.56 15.45
CA VAL A 133 0.48 6.85 14.92
C VAL A 133 0.83 8.29 15.29
N PRO A 134 1.90 8.51 16.08
CA PRO A 134 2.35 9.85 16.39
C PRO A 134 2.91 10.53 15.13
N LYS A 135 2.85 11.86 15.10
CA LYS A 135 3.45 12.67 14.03
C LYS A 135 4.91 12.27 13.78
N SER A 136 5.26 12.13 12.50
CA SER A 136 6.66 11.92 12.13
C SER A 136 7.44 13.23 12.33
N PRO A 137 8.63 13.21 12.95
CA PRO A 137 9.45 14.42 13.04
C PRO A 137 9.90 14.85 11.63
N PRO A 138 9.93 16.17 11.34
CA PRO A 138 10.42 16.66 10.07
C PRO A 138 11.87 16.19 9.89
N HIS A 139 12.18 15.63 8.72
CA HIS A 139 13.51 15.13 8.30
C HIS A 139 13.90 13.70 8.65
N ILE A 140 13.00 12.85 9.16
CA ILE A 140 13.27 11.41 9.28
C ILE A 140 12.22 10.64 8.48
N SER A 141 12.60 10.19 7.29
CA SER A 141 11.91 9.12 6.57
C SER A 141 12.13 7.82 7.33
N THR A 142 11.35 7.60 8.40
CA THR A 142 11.41 6.35 9.16
C THR A 142 10.79 5.23 8.34
N SER A 143 11.63 4.34 7.81
CA SER A 143 11.22 3.03 7.31
C SER A 143 10.80 2.07 8.44
N THR A 144 10.90 2.50 9.70
CA THR A 144 10.50 1.70 10.86
C THR A 144 9.01 1.84 11.13
N PRO A 145 8.27 0.72 11.31
CA PRO A 145 6.85 0.77 11.59
C PRO A 145 6.58 1.49 12.91
N THR A 146 5.70 2.47 12.85
CA THR A 146 5.34 3.35 13.98
C THR A 146 4.31 2.71 14.91
N CYS A 147 3.53 1.76 14.40
CA CYS A 147 2.56 0.99 15.15
C CYS A 147 2.44 -0.41 14.53
N GLU A 148 2.35 -1.46 15.34
CA GLU A 148 2.15 -2.82 14.88
C GLU A 148 0.92 -3.44 15.55
N LEU A 149 0.05 -4.02 14.73
CA LEU A 149 -1.22 -4.61 15.14
C LEU A 149 -1.25 -6.07 14.72
N SER A 150 -1.98 -6.90 15.47
CA SER A 150 -2.05 -8.35 15.22
C SER A 150 -3.48 -8.84 15.12
N PHE A 151 -3.76 -9.63 14.10
CA PHE A 151 -5.01 -10.33 13.87
C PHE A 151 -4.75 -11.83 13.80
N ARG A 152 -5.57 -12.61 14.49
CA ARG A 152 -5.61 -14.06 14.30
C ARG A 152 -6.82 -14.38 13.46
N ILE A 153 -6.60 -15.10 12.37
CA ILE A 153 -7.66 -15.43 11.42
C ILE A 153 -7.71 -16.93 11.15
N MET A 154 -8.83 -17.37 10.59
CA MET A 154 -9.05 -18.74 10.15
C MET A 154 -10.05 -18.74 9.00
N PHE A 155 -9.77 -19.52 7.95
CA PHE A 155 -10.68 -19.67 6.81
C PHE A 155 -11.66 -20.82 7.03
N ARG A 156 -12.90 -20.63 6.58
CA ARG A 156 -13.98 -21.63 6.69
C ARG A 156 -14.22 -22.43 5.41
N VAL A 157 -13.77 -21.91 4.27
CA VAL A 157 -14.09 -22.40 2.93
C VAL A 157 -12.82 -22.45 2.09
N GLU A 158 -12.73 -23.42 1.18
CA GLU A 158 -11.61 -23.55 0.24
C GLU A 158 -11.64 -22.45 -0.83
N GLY A 159 -10.49 -22.24 -1.47
CA GLY A 159 -10.33 -21.39 -2.64
C GLY A 159 -9.30 -20.28 -2.44
N VAL A 160 -9.19 -19.41 -3.44
CA VAL A 160 -8.24 -18.29 -3.42
C VAL A 160 -8.89 -17.07 -2.80
N HIS A 161 -8.28 -16.61 -1.71
CA HIS A 161 -8.78 -15.49 -0.90
C HIS A 161 -7.73 -14.39 -0.84
N LYS A 162 -8.17 -13.13 -0.89
CA LYS A 162 -7.32 -11.96 -0.71
C LYS A 162 -7.75 -11.20 0.53
N ILE A 163 -6.82 -10.98 1.44
CA ILE A 163 -7.06 -10.20 2.65
C ILE A 163 -6.43 -8.82 2.49
N ARG A 164 -7.22 -7.79 2.75
CA ARG A 164 -6.78 -6.40 2.70
C ARG A 164 -7.10 -5.71 4.02
N PRO A 165 -6.09 -5.17 4.72
CA PRO A 165 -6.33 -4.24 5.81
C PRO A 165 -7.01 -2.96 5.30
N GLN A 166 -8.02 -2.50 6.04
CA GLN A 166 -8.73 -1.27 5.77
C GLN A 166 -8.61 -0.36 6.99
N ILE A 167 -8.22 0.90 6.76
CA ILE A 167 -8.21 1.94 7.79
C ILE A 167 -9.51 2.73 7.69
N VAL A 168 -10.14 2.93 8.84
CA VAL A 168 -11.22 3.90 9.02
C VAL A 168 -10.75 4.97 9.99
N SER A 169 -10.63 6.21 9.51
CA SER A 169 -10.31 7.37 10.36
C SER A 169 -11.41 7.58 11.38
N ARG A 170 -11.04 7.89 12.64
CA ARG A 170 -12.02 8.22 13.69
C ARG A 170 -12.57 9.62 13.57
N ARG A 171 -11.87 10.51 12.86
CA ARG A 171 -12.26 11.92 12.70
C ARG A 171 -12.81 12.13 11.30
N ALA A 172 -14.10 12.46 11.22
CA ALA A 172 -14.78 12.66 9.94
C ALA A 172 -14.19 13.81 9.09
N SER A 173 -13.45 14.74 9.71
CA SER A 173 -12.75 15.85 9.04
C SER A 173 -11.37 15.47 8.50
N GLU A 174 -10.81 14.35 8.93
CA GLU A 174 -9.48 13.83 8.56
C GLU A 174 -9.64 12.45 7.89
N SER A 175 -10.61 12.33 6.98
CA SER A 175 -10.73 11.14 6.14
C SER A 175 -9.60 11.18 5.12
N LEU A 176 -8.59 10.34 5.31
CA LEU A 176 -7.61 10.08 4.26
C LEU A 176 -8.36 9.55 3.03
N PHE A 177 -8.03 10.07 1.86
CA PHE A 177 -8.55 9.52 0.62
C PHE A 177 -7.98 8.10 0.44
N SER A 178 -8.71 7.22 -0.25
CA SER A 178 -8.23 5.87 -0.57
C SER A 178 -6.84 5.86 -1.22
N ASP A 179 -6.54 6.93 -1.95
CA ASP A 179 -5.33 7.10 -2.74
C ASP A 179 -4.12 7.54 -1.88
N GLU A 180 -4.36 7.92 -0.63
CA GLU A 180 -3.34 8.30 0.35
C GLU A 180 -2.87 7.10 1.20
N ILE A 181 -3.53 5.95 1.07
CA ILE A 181 -3.21 4.72 1.80
C ILE A 181 -2.76 3.64 0.82
N PHE A 182 -1.52 3.21 0.97
CA PHE A 182 -0.97 2.10 0.21
C PHE A 182 -0.96 0.82 1.04
N VAL A 183 -1.57 -0.23 0.48
CA VAL A 183 -1.51 -1.58 1.04
C VAL A 183 -1.65 -2.61 -0.08
N SER A 184 -0.78 -3.62 -0.04
CA SER A 184 -0.90 -4.78 -0.92
C SER A 184 -1.80 -5.83 -0.25
N PRO A 185 -2.85 -6.33 -0.92
CA PRO A 185 -3.61 -7.47 -0.41
C PRO A 185 -2.71 -8.72 -0.30
N VAL A 186 -2.94 -9.52 0.73
CA VAL A 186 -2.26 -10.81 0.91
C VAL A 186 -3.12 -11.90 0.28
N GLY A 187 -2.52 -12.67 -0.64
CA GLY A 187 -3.14 -13.83 -1.27
C GLY A 187 -3.03 -15.08 -0.40
N PHE A 188 -4.10 -15.86 -0.34
CA PHE A 188 -4.18 -17.14 0.36
C PHE A 188 -4.83 -18.19 -0.52
N SER A 189 -4.15 -19.32 -0.69
CA SER A 189 -4.71 -20.52 -1.30
C SER A 189 -5.14 -21.47 -0.20
N VAL A 190 -6.45 -21.56 0.03
CA VAL A 190 -7.03 -22.33 1.14
C VAL A 190 -7.46 -23.70 0.65
N SER A 191 -6.97 -24.76 1.29
CA SER A 191 -7.36 -26.14 0.96
C SER A 191 -7.66 -27.00 2.19
N THR A 192 -8.42 -28.07 2.01
CA THR A 192 -8.72 -29.08 3.04
C THR A 192 -7.58 -30.09 3.22
N LYS A 193 -6.66 -30.19 2.26
CA LYS A 193 -5.56 -31.15 2.33
C LYS A 193 -4.43 -30.58 3.17
N ALA A 194 -4.05 -31.30 4.22
CA ALA A 194 -2.82 -31.02 4.94
C ALA A 194 -1.63 -31.19 3.98
N HIS A 195 -0.85 -30.13 3.78
CA HIS A 195 0.44 -30.20 3.09
C HIS A 195 1.51 -30.77 4.01
#